data_AF-A0A5B0M5B4-F1
#
_entry.id   AF-A0A5B0M5B4-F1
#
_cell.length_a   1.000
_cell.length_b   1.000
_cell.length_c   1.000
_cell.angle_alpha   90.00
_cell.angle_beta   90.00
_cell.angle_gamma   90.00
#
_symmetry.space_group_name_H-M   'P 1'
#
loop_
_entity.id
_entity.type
_entity.pdbx_description
1 polymer ?
#
loop_
_entity_poly.entity_id
_entity_poly.type
_entity_poly.pdbx_seq_one_letter_code
_entity_poly.pdbx_strand_id
1 'polypeptide(L)'
;MFDPMIVVAKKYLALALECSPILLATILHPAWRLSLIRDKFVAHSAVTEELLRTTFKAKSKAHKKMMPQVTTPESNAESNEDEFNYYPEKSGASQEDNELKKYIEGQWPLSKKADPLQWWKLHALEFPRLALIARDVLACAGSSATVERTFSAAADVCQPGRSLAAPTIEQCVSSHM
;
A
#
# COMPACT_ATOMS: atom_id res chain seq x y z
N MET A 1 -17.26 -20.25 28.52
CA MET A 1 -16.80 -18.89 28.91
C MET A 1 -16.36 -18.06 27.71
N PHE A 2 -15.76 -18.66 26.67
CA PHE A 2 -15.33 -17.94 25.45
C PHE A 2 -16.40 -17.82 24.36
N ASP A 3 -17.53 -18.52 24.50
CA ASP A 3 -18.56 -18.61 23.46
C ASP A 3 -19.08 -17.23 22.99
N PRO A 4 -19.33 -16.25 23.87
CA PRO A 4 -19.69 -14.90 23.44
C PRO A 4 -18.57 -14.21 22.64
N MET A 5 -17.31 -14.38 23.02
CA MET A 5 -16.17 -13.79 22.30
C MET A 5 -15.99 -14.42 20.92
N ILE A 6 -16.22 -15.74 20.79
CA ILE A 6 -16.16 -16.44 19.51
C ILE A 6 -17.24 -15.92 18.56
N VAL A 7 -18.45 -15.67 19.04
CA VAL A 7 -19.54 -15.09 18.23
C VAL A 7 -19.14 -13.71 17.69
N VAL A 8 -18.58 -12.86 18.56
CA VAL A 8 -18.11 -11.52 18.16
C VAL A 8 -16.95 -11.60 17.17
N ALA A 9 -15.98 -12.49 17.42
CA ALA A 9 -14.84 -12.68 16.53
C ALA A 9 -15.28 -13.15 15.13
N LYS A 10 -16.22 -14.10 15.05
CA LYS A 10 -16.78 -14.56 13.77
C LYS A 10 -17.50 -13.45 13.02
N LYS A 11 -18.25 -12.61 13.72
CA LYS A 11 -18.91 -11.43 13.12
C LYS A 11 -17.89 -10.50 12.46
N TYR A 12 -16.83 -10.12 13.17
CA TYR A 12 -15.82 -9.21 12.61
C TYR A 12 -14.95 -9.87 11.55
N LEU A 13 -14.72 -11.18 11.65
CA LEU A 13 -14.05 -11.94 10.60
C LEU A 13 -14.84 -11.88 9.28
N ALA A 14 -16.16 -12.06 9.33
CA ALA A 14 -17.01 -11.93 8.14
C ALA A 14 -16.92 -10.53 7.52
N LEU A 15 -17.02 -9.48 8.34
CA LEU A 15 -16.87 -8.10 7.87
C LEU A 15 -15.48 -7.83 7.27
N ALA A 16 -14.43 -8.40 7.86
CA ALA A 16 -13.07 -8.26 7.35
C ALA A 16 -12.88 -8.92 5.98
N LEU A 17 -13.54 -10.05 5.73
CA LEU A 17 -13.50 -10.76 4.45
C LEU A 17 -14.25 -10.03 3.33
N GLU A 18 -15.19 -9.15 3.67
CA GLU A 18 -15.90 -8.28 2.71
C GLU A 18 -15.13 -6.96 2.45
N CYS A 19 -14.14 -6.64 3.28
CA CYS A 19 -13.44 -5.37 3.24
C CYS A 19 -12.22 -5.43 2.31
N SER A 20 -12.30 -4.79 1.13
CA SER A 20 -11.23 -4.80 0.12
C SER A 20 -9.87 -4.30 0.63
N PRO A 21 -9.77 -3.19 1.40
CA PRO A 21 -8.50 -2.75 1.96
C PRO A 21 -7.84 -3.77 2.90
N ILE A 22 -8.63 -4.46 3.72
CA ILE A 22 -8.13 -5.51 4.63
C ILE A 22 -7.63 -6.70 3.82
N LEU A 23 -8.39 -7.15 2.82
CA LEU A 23 -7.97 -8.20 1.91
C LEU A 23 -6.66 -7.82 1.19
N LEU A 24 -6.55 -6.58 0.67
CA LEU A 24 -5.34 -6.08 0.03
C LEU A 24 -4.15 -6.06 0.99
N ALA A 25 -4.34 -5.58 2.23
CA ALA A 25 -3.28 -5.54 3.23
C ALA A 25 -2.77 -6.95 3.56
N THR A 26 -3.68 -7.91 3.72
CA THR A 26 -3.32 -9.30 4.05
C THR A 26 -2.54 -9.99 2.93
N ILE A 27 -2.92 -9.77 1.66
CA ILE A 27 -2.22 -10.38 0.52
C ILE A 27 -0.96 -9.63 0.09
N LEU A 28 -0.84 -8.33 0.40
CA LEU A 28 0.40 -7.57 0.22
C LEU A 28 1.39 -7.81 1.36
N HIS A 29 1.01 -8.57 2.39
CA HIS A 29 1.94 -9.02 3.41
C HIS A 29 2.85 -10.14 2.85
N PRO A 30 4.18 -9.93 2.70
CA PRO A 30 5.05 -10.85 1.97
C PRO A 30 5.21 -12.23 2.62
N ALA A 31 4.91 -12.36 3.91
CA ALA A 31 4.94 -13.63 4.65
C ALA A 31 3.70 -14.53 4.43
N TRP A 32 2.59 -13.96 3.95
CA TRP A 32 1.30 -14.67 3.85
C TRP A 32 0.80 -14.76 2.42
N ARG A 33 0.84 -13.63 1.69
CA ARG A 33 0.39 -13.51 0.30
C ARG A 33 -0.99 -14.14 0.10
N LEU A 34 -1.23 -14.75 -1.07
CA LEU A 34 -2.45 -15.51 -1.35
C LEU A 34 -2.51 -16.85 -0.60
N SER A 35 -1.39 -17.35 -0.06
CA SER A 35 -1.34 -18.67 0.59
C SER A 35 -2.25 -18.75 1.82
N LEU A 36 -2.33 -17.66 2.61
CA LEU A 36 -3.23 -17.61 3.77
C LEU A 36 -4.70 -17.72 3.37
N ILE A 37 -5.12 -16.97 2.34
CA ILE A 37 -6.51 -16.99 1.85
C ILE A 37 -6.82 -18.34 1.21
N ARG A 38 -5.89 -18.92 0.43
CA ARG A 38 -6.07 -20.24 -0.19
C ARG A 38 -6.19 -21.37 0.84
N ASP A 39 -5.51 -21.28 1.98
CA ASP A 39 -5.60 -22.28 3.05
C ASP A 39 -6.84 -22.07 3.94
N LYS A 40 -7.07 -20.84 4.43
CA LYS A 40 -8.09 -20.56 5.46
C LYS A 40 -9.43 -20.08 4.92
N PHE A 41 -9.46 -19.50 3.73
CA PHE A 41 -10.63 -18.80 3.16
C PHE A 41 -10.81 -19.13 1.67
N VAL A 42 -10.87 -20.43 1.34
CA VAL A 42 -10.91 -20.94 -0.05
C VAL A 42 -11.95 -20.21 -0.91
N ALA A 43 -13.15 -19.95 -0.37
CA ALA A 43 -14.22 -19.25 -1.08
C ALA A 43 -13.86 -17.81 -1.51
N HIS A 44 -12.92 -17.16 -0.82
CA HIS A 44 -12.49 -15.79 -1.11
C HIS A 44 -11.23 -15.73 -1.97
N SER A 45 -10.62 -16.88 -2.30
CA SER A 45 -9.36 -16.93 -3.05
C SER A 45 -9.45 -16.28 -4.43
N ALA A 46 -10.48 -16.61 -5.21
CA ALA A 46 -10.71 -16.04 -6.54
C ALA A 46 -10.96 -14.53 -6.48
N VAL A 47 -11.87 -14.09 -5.58
CA VAL A 47 -12.21 -12.67 -5.39
C VAL A 47 -10.98 -11.86 -4.98
N THR A 48 -10.17 -12.40 -4.07
CA THR A 48 -8.98 -11.72 -3.57
C THR A 48 -7.89 -11.63 -4.64
N GLU A 49 -7.71 -12.67 -5.45
CA GLU A 49 -6.77 -12.66 -6.56
C GLU A 49 -7.20 -11.67 -7.66
N GLU A 50 -8.50 -11.61 -7.98
CA GLU A 50 -9.06 -10.64 -8.92
C GLU A 50 -8.88 -9.20 -8.39
N LEU A 51 -9.11 -8.97 -7.10
CA LEU A 51 -8.88 -7.69 -6.45
C LEU A 51 -7.43 -7.23 -6.58
N LEU A 52 -6.46 -8.12 -6.34
CA LEU A 52 -5.04 -7.81 -6.52
C LEU A 52 -4.70 -7.45 -7.97
N ARG A 53 -5.20 -8.23 -8.93
CA ARG A 53 -4.97 -7.98 -10.37
C ARG A 53 -5.57 -6.65 -10.81
N THR A 54 -6.77 -6.34 -10.34
CA THR A 54 -7.49 -5.12 -10.69
C THR A 54 -6.82 -3.88 -10.11
N THR A 55 -6.45 -3.92 -8.83
CA THR A 55 -5.71 -2.83 -8.18
C THR A 55 -4.34 -2.60 -8.80
N PHE A 56 -3.63 -3.68 -9.14
CA PHE A 56 -2.37 -3.60 -9.88
C PHE A 56 -2.53 -2.90 -11.21
N LYS A 57 -3.48 -3.34 -12.06
CA LYS A 57 -3.76 -2.71 -13.36
C LYS A 57 -4.13 -1.23 -13.22
N ALA A 58 -4.98 -0.90 -12.26
CA ALA A 58 -5.39 0.48 -11.99
C ALA A 58 -4.18 1.36 -11.63
N LYS A 59 -3.29 0.86 -10.77
CA LYS A 59 -2.07 1.58 -10.36
C LYS A 59 -1.03 1.67 -11.47
N SER A 60 -0.85 0.62 -12.28
CA SER A 60 -0.01 0.68 -13.49
C SER A 60 -0.48 1.76 -14.45
N LYS A 61 -1.78 1.85 -14.70
CA LYS A 61 -2.37 2.88 -15.57
C LYS A 61 -2.17 4.29 -15.00
N ALA A 62 -2.41 4.47 -13.70
CA ALA A 62 -2.18 5.76 -13.03
C ALA A 62 -0.71 6.17 -13.09
N HIS A 63 0.21 5.24 -12.88
CA HIS A 63 1.65 5.49 -12.94
C HIS A 63 2.11 5.90 -14.34
N LYS A 64 1.65 5.21 -15.39
CA LYS A 64 1.88 5.61 -16.79
C LYS A 64 1.30 6.98 -17.14
N LYS A 65 0.22 7.40 -16.50
CA LYS A 65 -0.37 8.74 -16.71
C LYS A 65 0.46 9.83 -16.02
N MET A 66 1.03 9.54 -14.85
CA MET A 66 1.87 10.49 -14.09
C MET A 66 3.29 10.63 -14.65
N MET A 67 3.80 9.60 -15.33
CA MET A 67 5.07 9.67 -16.05
C MET A 67 4.80 9.91 -17.54
N PRO A 68 4.84 11.14 -18.06
CA PRO A 68 4.77 11.35 -19.50
C PRO A 68 5.94 10.62 -20.16
N GLN A 69 5.70 9.98 -21.31
CA GLN A 69 6.80 9.57 -22.19
C GLN A 69 7.61 10.82 -22.52
N VAL A 70 8.94 10.69 -22.53
CA VAL A 70 9.82 11.63 -23.24
C VAL A 70 9.25 11.74 -24.65
N THR A 71 8.56 12.83 -24.93
CA THR A 71 8.09 13.16 -26.26
C THR A 71 9.27 13.87 -26.86
N THR A 72 10.04 13.20 -27.71
CA THR A 72 11.00 13.88 -28.57
C THR A 72 10.19 14.81 -29.47
N PRO A 73 10.31 16.15 -29.35
CA PRO A 73 9.66 17.06 -30.28
C PRO A 73 10.53 17.16 -31.53
N GLU A 74 9.91 17.05 -32.71
CA GLU A 74 10.55 17.35 -33.99
C GLU A 74 11.00 18.82 -34.06
N SER A 75 12.31 19.06 -34.25
CA SER A 75 12.99 20.28 -34.77
C SER A 75 12.81 21.60 -33.98
N ASN A 76 13.81 22.43 -33.64
CA ASN A 76 15.19 22.65 -34.07
C ASN A 76 15.96 23.28 -32.88
N ALA A 77 16.90 22.55 -32.28
CA ALA A 77 18.03 23.09 -31.55
C ALA A 77 19.06 21.98 -31.40
N GLU A 78 20.24 22.17 -31.97
CA GLU A 78 21.36 21.25 -31.88
C GLU A 78 21.81 21.11 -30.41
N SER A 79 21.50 19.99 -29.79
CA SER A 79 22.27 19.44 -28.66
C SER A 79 22.28 17.92 -28.79
N ASN A 80 23.39 17.42 -29.33
CA ASN A 80 23.67 15.99 -29.50
C ASN A 80 23.89 15.32 -28.12
N GLU A 81 22.82 15.06 -27.37
CA GLU A 81 22.88 14.29 -26.11
C GLU A 81 22.40 12.84 -26.25
N ASP A 82 21.84 12.47 -27.41
CA ASP A 82 21.29 11.13 -27.67
C ASP A 82 22.26 10.16 -28.40
N GLU A 83 23.54 10.52 -28.58
CA GLU A 83 24.51 9.68 -29.32
C GLU A 83 25.04 8.47 -28.49
N PHE A 84 24.86 8.46 -27.17
CA PHE A 84 25.50 7.47 -26.27
C PHE A 84 24.55 6.64 -25.40
N ASN A 85 23.25 6.53 -25.72
CA ASN A 85 22.39 5.62 -24.97
C ASN A 85 22.51 4.17 -25.48
N TYR A 86 23.51 3.44 -24.99
CA TYR A 86 23.81 2.04 -25.34
C TYR A 86 22.90 1.02 -24.61
N TYR A 87 21.97 1.48 -23.77
CA TYR A 87 21.12 0.60 -22.96
C TYR A 87 19.79 0.31 -23.67
N PRO A 88 19.38 -0.97 -23.76
CA PRO A 88 18.10 -1.31 -24.38
C PRO A 88 16.93 -0.75 -23.56
N GLU A 89 16.02 -0.06 -24.23
CA GLU A 89 14.74 0.36 -23.64
C GLU A 89 13.96 -0.88 -23.18
N LYS A 90 13.75 -0.97 -21.86
CA LYS A 90 12.97 -2.07 -21.29
C LYS A 90 11.49 -1.83 -21.58
N SER A 91 10.97 -2.56 -22.57
CA SER A 91 9.56 -2.58 -22.96
C SER A 91 8.64 -2.97 -21.78
N GLY A 92 7.92 -1.97 -21.26
CA GLY A 92 7.25 -2.03 -19.94
C GLY A 92 6.06 -2.98 -19.79
N ALA A 93 5.46 -3.47 -20.88
CA ALA A 93 4.30 -4.37 -20.80
C ALA A 93 4.67 -5.80 -20.36
N SER A 94 5.81 -6.33 -20.82
CA SER A 94 6.28 -7.67 -20.43
C SER A 94 6.71 -7.74 -18.96
N GLN A 95 7.13 -6.60 -18.40
CA GLN A 95 7.58 -6.48 -17.02
C GLN A 95 6.41 -6.42 -16.01
N GLU A 96 5.23 -5.95 -16.43
CA GLU A 96 4.02 -5.83 -15.59
C GLU A 96 3.49 -7.19 -15.15
N ASP A 97 3.24 -8.07 -16.12
CA ASP A 97 2.73 -9.40 -15.82
C ASP A 97 3.79 -10.27 -15.13
N ASN A 98 5.08 -10.01 -15.40
CA ASN A 98 6.18 -10.72 -14.77
C ASN A 98 6.29 -10.36 -13.28
N GLU A 99 6.17 -9.08 -12.92
CA GLU A 99 6.21 -8.62 -11.52
C GLU A 99 5.13 -9.31 -10.66
N LEU A 100 3.88 -9.27 -11.13
CA LEU A 100 2.77 -9.85 -10.38
C LEU A 100 2.91 -11.37 -10.26
N LYS A 101 3.35 -12.05 -11.31
CA LYS A 101 3.63 -13.50 -11.28
C LYS A 101 4.71 -13.83 -10.25
N LYS A 102 5.86 -13.15 -10.28
CA LYS A 102 6.96 -13.35 -9.31
C LYS A 102 6.49 -13.20 -7.86
N TYR A 103 5.62 -12.23 -7.60
CA TYR A 103 5.06 -12.02 -6.27
C TYR A 103 4.13 -13.17 -5.85
N ILE A 104 3.22 -13.58 -6.73
CA ILE A 104 2.27 -14.68 -6.45
C ILE A 104 3.00 -16.02 -6.28
N GLU A 105 4.09 -16.25 -7.02
CA GLU A 105 4.93 -17.46 -6.93
C GLU A 105 5.72 -17.58 -5.63
N GLY A 106 5.79 -16.52 -4.81
CA GLY A 106 6.44 -16.60 -3.50
C GLY A 106 7.92 -16.20 -3.49
N GLN A 107 8.43 -15.51 -4.52
CA GLN A 107 9.84 -15.08 -4.54
C GLN A 107 10.17 -14.19 -3.34
N TRP A 108 11.30 -14.48 -2.68
CA TRP A 108 11.82 -13.77 -1.49
C TRP A 108 10.85 -13.81 -0.27
N PRO A 109 10.71 -14.96 0.41
CA PRO A 109 9.79 -15.09 1.54
C PRO A 109 10.24 -14.25 2.74
N LEU A 110 9.28 -13.62 3.40
CA LEU A 110 9.51 -12.84 4.62
C LEU A 110 9.15 -13.67 5.86
N SER A 111 9.97 -13.57 6.91
CA SER A 111 9.64 -14.13 8.22
C SER A 111 8.42 -13.44 8.83
N LYS A 112 7.58 -14.18 9.55
CA LYS A 112 6.34 -13.66 10.18
C LYS A 112 6.57 -12.52 11.17
N LYS A 113 7.79 -12.38 11.70
CA LYS A 113 8.16 -11.34 12.69
C LYS A 113 8.81 -10.10 12.05
N ALA A 114 9.12 -10.15 10.77
CA ALA A 114 9.83 -9.08 10.10
C ALA A 114 8.86 -7.99 9.62
N ASP A 115 9.38 -6.77 9.46
CA ASP A 115 8.59 -5.62 9.03
C ASP A 115 8.27 -5.70 7.52
N PRO A 116 6.99 -5.80 7.12
CA PRO A 116 6.61 -5.84 5.73
C PRO A 116 6.95 -4.55 4.98
N LEU A 117 6.91 -3.38 5.61
CA LEU A 117 7.22 -2.10 4.95
C LEU A 117 8.70 -2.00 4.60
N GLN A 118 9.59 -2.46 5.49
CA GLN A 118 11.02 -2.55 5.20
C GLN A 118 11.30 -3.52 4.06
N TRP A 119 10.61 -4.67 4.02
CA TRP A 119 10.73 -5.63 2.92
C TRP A 119 10.33 -4.99 1.58
N TRP A 120 9.19 -4.29 1.53
CA TRP A 120 8.75 -3.59 0.32
C TRP A 120 9.72 -2.49 -0.11
N LYS A 121 10.35 -1.80 0.83
CA LYS A 121 11.39 -0.81 0.55
C LYS A 121 12.63 -1.44 -0.09
N LEU A 122 13.10 -2.57 0.43
CA LEU A 122 14.28 -3.28 -0.10
C LEU A 122 14.03 -3.85 -1.51
N HIS A 123 12.82 -4.37 -1.74
CA HIS A 123 12.46 -5.02 -3.01
C HIS A 123 11.68 -4.10 -3.97
N ALA A 124 11.72 -2.78 -3.74
CA ALA A 124 11.02 -1.80 -4.57
C ALA A 124 11.50 -1.80 -6.03
N LEU A 125 12.77 -2.13 -6.29
CA LEU A 125 13.30 -2.22 -7.66
C LEU A 125 12.79 -3.46 -8.41
N GLU A 126 12.54 -4.56 -7.69
CA GLU A 126 12.04 -5.81 -8.26
C GLU A 126 10.52 -5.76 -8.45
N PHE A 127 9.84 -5.06 -7.55
CA PHE A 127 8.39 -4.89 -7.52
C PHE A 127 7.98 -3.40 -7.53
N PRO A 128 8.30 -2.65 -8.60
CA PRO A 128 8.12 -1.20 -8.62
C PRO A 128 6.66 -0.75 -8.48
N ARG A 129 5.71 -1.51 -9.02
CA ARG A 129 4.29 -1.14 -8.95
C ARG A 129 3.66 -1.69 -7.68
N LEU A 130 3.90 -2.95 -7.33
CA LEU A 130 3.36 -3.55 -6.11
C LEU A 130 3.89 -2.85 -4.86
N ALA A 131 5.15 -2.39 -4.83
CA ALA A 131 5.69 -1.63 -3.71
C ALA A 131 4.93 -0.32 -3.47
N LEU A 132 4.49 0.37 -4.54
CA LEU A 132 3.65 1.56 -4.41
C LEU A 132 2.28 1.24 -3.80
N ILE A 133 1.66 0.14 -4.23
CA ILE A 133 0.37 -0.31 -3.69
C ILE A 133 0.52 -0.71 -2.23
N ALA A 134 1.55 -1.51 -1.93
CA ALA A 134 1.85 -1.97 -0.59
C ALA A 134 2.10 -0.82 0.36
N ARG A 135 2.86 0.20 -0.06
CA ARG A 135 3.06 1.42 0.72
C ARG A 135 1.73 2.10 1.03
N ASP A 136 0.88 2.31 0.03
CA ASP A 136 -0.38 3.02 0.22
C ASP A 136 -1.37 2.26 1.12
N VAL A 137 -1.40 0.92 1.03
CA VAL A 137 -2.32 0.08 1.80
C VAL A 137 -1.79 -0.19 3.21
N LEU A 138 -0.51 -0.56 3.35
CA LEU A 138 0.08 -0.97 4.63
C LEU A 138 0.45 0.23 5.52
N ALA A 139 0.60 1.43 4.97
CA ALA A 139 0.80 2.65 5.77
C ALA A 139 -0.50 3.14 6.43
N CYS A 140 -1.67 2.62 6.03
CA CYS A 140 -2.93 3.01 6.64
C CYS A 140 -3.00 2.50 8.09
N ALA A 141 -3.30 3.40 9.03
CA ALA A 141 -3.48 3.02 10.43
C ALA A 141 -4.68 2.09 10.61
N GLY A 142 -4.49 0.97 11.28
CA GLY A 142 -5.56 0.00 11.53
C GLY A 142 -6.64 0.44 12.53
N SER A 143 -6.48 1.62 13.15
CA SER A 143 -7.40 2.18 14.14
C SER A 143 -7.24 3.70 14.23
N SER A 144 -8.32 4.40 14.58
CA SER A 144 -8.32 5.82 14.96
C SER A 144 -7.57 6.10 16.27
N ALA A 145 -7.19 5.08 17.04
CA ALA A 145 -6.55 5.24 18.35
C ALA A 145 -5.28 6.10 18.36
N THR A 146 -4.54 6.18 17.25
CA THR A 146 -3.38 7.09 17.14
C THR A 146 -3.83 8.54 17.09
N VAL A 147 -4.87 8.82 16.30
CA VAL A 147 -5.45 10.16 16.13
C VAL A 147 -6.26 10.56 17.38
N GLU A 148 -6.93 9.62 18.03
CA GLU A 148 -7.61 9.87 19.31
C GLU A 148 -6.61 10.21 20.42
N ARG A 149 -5.43 9.57 20.44
CA ARG A 149 -4.35 9.94 21.36
C ARG A 149 -3.85 11.36 21.14
N THR A 150 -3.64 11.77 19.88
CA THR A 150 -3.23 13.15 19.58
C THR A 150 -4.32 14.15 19.96
N PHE A 151 -5.59 13.86 19.68
CA PHE A 151 -6.70 14.72 20.10
C PHE A 151 -6.91 14.75 21.62
N SER A 152 -6.68 13.64 22.32
CA SER A 152 -6.75 13.62 23.78
C SER A 152 -5.67 14.50 24.39
N ALA A 153 -4.44 14.47 23.86
CA ALA A 153 -3.39 15.38 24.28
C ALA A 153 -3.70 16.84 23.90
N ALA A 154 -4.32 17.07 22.74
CA ALA A 154 -4.75 18.40 22.32
C ALA A 154 -5.86 19.00 23.23
N ALA A 155 -6.69 18.14 23.84
CA ALA A 155 -7.78 18.58 24.72
C ALA A 155 -7.27 19.36 25.94
N ASP A 156 -6.05 19.08 26.42
CA ASP A 156 -5.43 19.83 27.52
C ASP A 156 -5.19 21.31 27.16
N VAL A 157 -4.98 21.59 25.88
CA VAL A 157 -4.77 22.95 25.34
C VAL A 157 -6.10 23.68 25.11
N CYS A 158 -7.22 22.95 25.11
CA CYS A 158 -8.57 23.45 24.86
C CYS A 158 -9.44 23.55 26.12
N GLN A 159 -8.85 23.46 27.33
CA GLN A 159 -9.60 23.48 28.58
C GLN A 159 -10.44 24.77 28.77
N PRO A 160 -11.61 24.70 29.44
CA PRO A 160 -12.43 25.87 29.74
C PRO A 160 -11.62 26.89 30.55
N GLY A 161 -11.32 28.05 29.94
CA GLY A 161 -10.49 29.12 30.52
C GLY A 161 -9.15 29.37 29.81
N ARG A 162 -8.73 28.49 28.90
CA ARG A 162 -7.59 28.68 27.99
C ARG A 162 -8.02 28.34 26.56
N SER A 163 -8.83 29.20 25.95
CA SER A 163 -9.24 29.01 24.55
C SER A 163 -8.20 29.63 23.62
N LEU A 164 -7.36 28.78 23.03
CA LEU A 164 -6.52 29.19 21.90
C LEU A 164 -7.39 29.29 20.63
N ALA A 165 -6.99 30.15 19.70
CA ALA A 165 -7.63 30.20 18.40
C ALA A 165 -7.36 28.90 17.62
N ALA A 166 -8.30 28.47 16.77
CA ALA A 166 -8.16 27.29 15.91
C ALA A 166 -6.81 27.15 15.20
N PRO A 167 -6.24 28.19 14.53
CA PRO A 167 -4.93 28.06 13.89
C PRO A 167 -3.78 27.79 14.87
N THR A 168 -3.90 28.27 16.11
CA THR A 168 -2.88 28.02 17.15
C THR A 168 -2.98 26.59 17.67
N ILE A 169 -4.20 26.06 17.83
CA ILE A 169 -4.42 24.65 18.21
C ILE A 169 -3.85 23.73 17.12
N GLU A 170 -4.12 24.01 15.86
CA GLU A 170 -3.55 23.27 14.73
C GLU A 170 -2.02 23.27 14.76
N GLN A 171 -1.40 24.43 15.00
CA GLN A 171 0.05 24.53 15.10
C GLN A 171 0.63 23.76 16.31
N CYS A 172 -0.05 23.80 17.46
CA CYS A 172 0.36 23.03 18.64
C CYS A 172 0.29 21.51 18.38
N VAL A 173 -0.81 21.03 17.79
CA VAL A 173 -1.00 19.60 17.51
C VAL A 173 -0.04 19.11 16.42
N SER A 174 0.16 19.88 15.35
CA SER A 174 1.09 19.52 14.27
C SER A 174 2.55 19.53 14.70
N SER A 175 2.95 20.36 15.67
CA SER A 175 4.32 20.34 16.22
C SER A 175 4.67 19.07 17.01
N HIS A 176 3.67 18.29 17.41
CA HIS A 176 3.82 17.06 18.19
C HIS A 176 3.74 15.77 17.36
N MET A 177 3.43 15.86 16.05
CA MET A 177 3.43 14.73 15.11
C MET A 177 4.75 14.62 14.36
#